data_AF-A0A480BUM2-F1
#
_entry.id   AF-A0A480BUM2-F1
#
_cell.length_a   1.000
_cell.length_b   1.000
_cell.length_c   1.000
_cell.angle_alpha   90.00
_cell.angle_beta   90.00
_cell.angle_gamma   90.00
#
_symmetry.space_group_name_H-M   'P 1'
#
loop_
_entity.id
_entity.type
_entity.pdbx_description
1 polymer ?
#
loop_
_entity_poly.entity_id
_entity_poly.type
_entity_poly.pdbx_seq_one_letter_code
_entity_poly.pdbx_strand_id
1 'polypeptide(L)'
;MSRGPNRLTPVQVDRLVAGTRLGRSARSATTLAAARDYLAGRCPSIQQAADRHGVLRQAVARVVYRLRALAEAEARRADCARVEVLVPHQALGELEAWVQDRGGEVVR
;
A
#
# COMPACT_ATOMS: atom_id res chain seq x y z
N MET A 1 18.62 -15.76 -5.81
CA MET A 1 17.59 -15.11 -6.65
C MET A 1 17.01 -13.92 -5.86
N SER A 2 17.60 -12.74 -6.00
CA SER A 2 17.15 -11.54 -5.26
C SER A 2 15.79 -11.10 -5.79
N ARG A 3 14.76 -11.15 -4.94
CA ARG A 3 13.50 -10.44 -5.18
C ARG A 3 13.86 -8.96 -5.17
N GLY A 4 13.87 -8.32 -6.33
CA GLY A 4 14.10 -6.87 -6.42
C GLY A 4 13.11 -6.14 -5.49
N PRO A 5 13.51 -5.01 -4.88
CA PRO A 5 12.81 -4.34 -3.77
C PRO A 5 11.43 -3.73 -4.10
N ASN A 6 10.79 -4.17 -5.19
CA ASN A 6 9.64 -3.50 -5.79
C ASN A 6 8.51 -4.45 -6.25
N ARG A 7 8.57 -5.74 -5.88
CA ARG A 7 7.57 -6.77 -6.23
C ARG A 7 6.70 -7.11 -5.02
N LEU A 8 5.39 -7.11 -5.22
CA LEU A 8 4.41 -7.60 -4.24
C LEU A 8 3.92 -8.96 -4.68
N THR A 9 3.81 -9.90 -3.74
CA THR A 9 3.21 -11.21 -4.03
C THR A 9 1.71 -11.06 -4.30
N PRO A 10 1.08 -11.97 -5.07
CA PRO A 10 -0.36 -11.95 -5.31
C PRO A 10 -1.17 -11.87 -4.00
N VAL A 11 -0.76 -12.64 -2.98
CA VAL A 11 -1.41 -12.66 -1.65
C VAL A 11 -1.32 -11.30 -0.95
N GLN A 12 -0.16 -10.63 -1.01
CA GLN A 12 -0.02 -9.28 -0.45
C GLN A 12 -0.93 -8.28 -1.18
N VAL A 13 -0.98 -8.34 -2.51
CA VAL A 13 -1.86 -7.43 -3.28
C VAL A 13 -3.34 -7.66 -2.93
N ASP A 14 -3.77 -8.91 -2.80
CA ASP A 14 -5.17 -9.21 -2.49
C ASP A 14 -5.56 -8.76 -1.07
N ARG A 15 -4.69 -8.93 -0.09
CA ARG A 15 -4.89 -8.39 1.27
C ARG A 15 -5.00 -6.86 1.26
N LEU A 16 -4.10 -6.19 0.56
CA LEU A 16 -4.09 -4.72 0.46
C LEU A 16 -5.35 -4.21 -0.27
N VAL A 17 -5.84 -4.93 -1.28
CA VAL A 17 -7.06 -4.59 -2.00
C VAL A 17 -8.29 -4.74 -1.12
N ALA A 18 -8.39 -5.81 -0.33
CA ALA A 18 -9.53 -6.07 0.55
C ALA A 18 -9.78 -4.93 1.55
N GLY A 19 -8.72 -4.27 2.01
CA GLY A 19 -8.80 -3.08 2.87
C GLY A 19 -9.14 -1.77 2.15
N THR A 20 -9.39 -1.76 0.83
CA THR A 20 -9.56 -0.54 0.03
C THR A 20 -10.80 -0.53 -0.86
N ARG A 21 -11.12 0.64 -1.45
CA ARG A 21 -12.18 0.78 -2.46
C ARG A 21 -11.75 0.42 -3.89
N LEU A 22 -10.52 -0.07 -4.09
CA LEU A 22 -9.90 -0.19 -5.42
C LEU A 22 -10.55 -1.24 -6.34
N GLY A 23 -11.38 -2.15 -5.81
CA GLY A 23 -12.07 -3.18 -6.59
C GLY A 23 -13.56 -2.94 -6.85
N ARG A 24 -14.11 -1.77 -6.51
CA ARG A 24 -15.58 -1.58 -6.46
C ARG A 24 -16.29 -1.34 -7.80
N SER A 25 -15.58 -1.03 -8.88
CA SER A 25 -16.16 -0.83 -10.23
C SER A 25 -15.45 -1.67 -11.29
N ALA A 26 -16.14 -2.03 -12.38
CA ALA A 26 -15.56 -2.83 -13.47
C ALA A 26 -14.29 -2.18 -14.06
N ARG A 27 -14.30 -0.86 -14.29
CA ARG A 27 -13.12 -0.10 -14.76
C ARG A 27 -11.98 -0.10 -13.73
N SER A 28 -12.30 -0.09 -12.44
CA SER A 28 -11.31 -0.24 -11.37
C SER A 28 -10.75 -1.66 -11.28
N ALA A 29 -11.58 -2.68 -11.54
CA ALA A 29 -11.18 -4.09 -11.51
C ALA A 29 -10.17 -4.42 -12.62
N THR A 30 -10.37 -3.94 -13.84
CA THR A 30 -9.42 -4.12 -14.95
C THR A 30 -8.10 -3.38 -14.71
N THR A 31 -8.18 -2.13 -14.21
CA THR A 31 -6.99 -1.35 -13.85
C THR A 31 -6.20 -2.03 -12.72
N LEU A 32 -6.90 -2.63 -11.76
CA LEU A 32 -6.31 -3.39 -10.68
C LEU A 32 -5.69 -4.71 -11.15
N ALA A 33 -6.32 -5.41 -12.10
CA ALA A 33 -5.76 -6.60 -12.73
C ALA A 33 -4.43 -6.30 -13.45
N ALA A 34 -4.38 -5.20 -14.20
CA ALA A 34 -3.14 -4.72 -14.83
C ALA A 34 -2.06 -4.41 -13.78
N ALA A 35 -2.41 -3.72 -12.69
CA ALA A 35 -1.49 -3.42 -11.61
C ALA A 35 -0.95 -4.70 -10.93
N ARG A 36 -1.81 -5.71 -10.72
CA ARG A 36 -1.42 -7.03 -10.20
C ARG A 36 -0.41 -7.72 -11.09
N ASP A 37 -0.63 -7.74 -12.41
CA ASP A 37 0.28 -8.36 -13.37
C ASP A 37 1.67 -7.71 -13.35
N TYR A 38 1.73 -6.39 -13.30
CA TYR A 38 3.00 -5.67 -13.15
C TYR A 38 3.69 -5.98 -11.81
N LEU A 39 2.97 -5.86 -10.69
CA LEU A 39 3.53 -6.07 -9.34
C LEU A 39 4.01 -7.51 -9.11
N ALA A 40 3.32 -8.48 -9.69
CA ALA A 40 3.71 -9.90 -9.67
C ALA A 40 4.86 -10.22 -10.63
N GLY A 41 5.28 -9.28 -11.47
CA GLY A 41 6.34 -9.47 -12.47
C GLY A 41 5.90 -10.25 -13.72
N ARG A 42 4.59 -10.45 -13.92
CA ARG A 42 4.03 -11.04 -15.17
C ARG A 42 4.16 -10.09 -16.36
N CYS A 43 4.25 -8.79 -16.09
CA CYS A 43 4.56 -7.75 -17.06
C CYS A 43 5.81 -6.98 -16.60
N PRO A 44 6.91 -6.92 -17.38
CA PRO A 44 8.10 -6.15 -17.02
C PRO A 44 7.90 -4.63 -16.88
N SER A 45 6.85 -4.05 -17.47
CA SER A 45 6.57 -2.61 -17.34
C SER A 45 5.10 -2.30 -17.11
N ILE A 46 4.82 -1.11 -16.54
CA ILE A 46 3.46 -0.59 -16.38
C ILE A 46 2.81 -0.39 -17.76
N GLN A 47 3.58 0.01 -18.77
CA GLN A 47 3.07 0.20 -20.13
C GLN A 47 2.55 -1.13 -20.69
N GLN A 48 3.34 -2.19 -20.62
CA GLN A 48 2.93 -3.50 -21.15
C GLN A 48 1.74 -4.08 -20.37
N ALA A 49 1.66 -3.86 -19.05
CA ALA A 49 0.49 -4.24 -18.28
C ALA A 49 -0.77 -3.46 -18.72
N ALA A 50 -0.62 -2.17 -19.01
CA ALA A 50 -1.71 -1.33 -19.48
C ALA A 50 -2.22 -1.79 -20.86
N ASP A 51 -1.30 -2.06 -21.79
CA ASP A 51 -1.60 -2.54 -23.13
C ASP A 51 -2.30 -3.91 -23.11
N ARG A 52 -1.78 -4.84 -22.30
CA ARG A 52 -2.35 -6.20 -22.15
C ARG A 52 -3.80 -6.18 -21.65
N HIS A 53 -4.16 -5.21 -20.83
CA HIS A 53 -5.48 -5.12 -20.19
C HIS A 53 -6.38 -4.05 -20.82
N GLY A 54 -5.93 -3.35 -21.87
CA GLY A 54 -6.71 -2.32 -22.56
C GLY A 54 -7.05 -1.12 -21.68
N VAL A 55 -6.15 -0.73 -20.76
CA VAL A 55 -6.35 0.37 -19.81
C VAL A 55 -5.29 1.46 -19.96
N LEU A 56 -5.55 2.64 -19.40
CA LEU A 56 -4.60 3.75 -19.44
C LEU A 56 -3.41 3.49 -18.53
N ARG A 57 -2.18 3.64 -19.05
CA ARG A 57 -0.92 3.54 -18.27
C ARG A 57 -0.97 4.36 -16.97
N GLN A 58 -1.47 5.59 -17.03
CA GLN A 58 -1.56 6.48 -15.86
C GLN A 58 -2.53 5.97 -14.78
N ALA A 59 -3.58 5.24 -15.17
CA ALA A 59 -4.49 4.61 -14.22
C ALA A 59 -3.80 3.46 -13.49
N VAL A 60 -3.07 2.61 -14.23
CA VAL A 60 -2.26 1.52 -13.66
C VAL A 60 -1.18 2.08 -12.73
N ALA A 61 -0.46 3.13 -13.14
CA ALA A 61 0.58 3.76 -12.33
C ALA A 61 0.05 4.28 -10.98
N ARG A 62 -1.13 4.92 -10.96
CA ARG A 62 -1.78 5.38 -9.73
C ARG A 62 -2.14 4.23 -8.79
N VAL A 63 -2.67 3.13 -9.32
CA VAL A 63 -2.99 1.95 -8.51
C VAL A 63 -1.73 1.30 -7.96
N VAL A 64 -0.69 1.14 -8.77
CA VAL A 64 0.62 0.60 -8.33
C VAL A 64 1.22 1.46 -7.21
N TYR A 65 1.24 2.78 -7.38
CA TYR A 65 1.73 3.70 -6.35
C TYR A 65 0.97 3.52 -5.03
N ARG A 66 -0.37 3.48 -5.09
CA ARG A 66 -1.20 3.31 -3.89
C ARG A 66 -0.98 1.97 -3.21
N LEU A 67 -0.87 0.87 -3.96
CA LEU A 67 -0.61 -0.45 -3.39
C LEU A 67 0.76 -0.53 -2.73
N ARG A 68 1.79 0.11 -3.32
CA ARG A 68 3.12 0.18 -2.69
C ARG A 68 3.11 0.99 -1.40
N ALA A 69 2.47 2.16 -1.40
CA ALA A 69 2.35 2.98 -0.19
C ALA A 69 1.63 2.22 0.94
N LEU A 70 0.58 1.46 0.61
CA LEU A 70 -0.11 0.63 1.60
C LEU A 70 0.77 -0.53 2.09
N ALA A 71 1.50 -1.21 1.20
CA ALA A 71 2.43 -2.26 1.58
C ALA A 71 3.54 -1.74 2.51
N GLU A 72 4.07 -0.55 2.21
CA GLU A 72 5.07 0.11 3.03
C GLU A 72 4.50 0.49 4.40
N ALA A 73 3.27 1.03 4.46
CA ALA A 73 2.60 1.31 5.72
C ALA A 73 2.32 0.04 6.53
N GLU A 74 1.91 -1.07 5.90
CA GLU A 74 1.71 -2.37 6.57
C GLU A 74 3.04 -2.93 7.09
N ALA A 75 4.12 -2.83 6.33
CA ALA A 75 5.45 -3.23 6.77
C ALA A 75 5.92 -2.43 7.99
N ARG A 76 5.80 -1.09 7.96
CA ARG A 76 6.12 -0.25 9.12
C ARG A 76 5.30 -0.63 10.34
N ARG A 77 4.00 -0.93 10.17
CA ARG A 77 3.12 -1.36 11.27
C ARG A 77 3.44 -2.75 11.80
N ALA A 78 3.88 -3.67 10.94
CA ALA A 78 4.23 -5.03 11.37
C ALA A 78 5.43 -5.04 12.33
N ASP A 79 6.32 -4.05 12.20
CA ASP A 79 7.48 -3.86 13.08
C ASP A 79 7.17 -2.94 14.30
N CYS A 80 5.91 -2.49 14.45
CA CYS A 80 5.46 -1.68 15.58
C CYS A 80 4.58 -2.47 16.55
N ALA A 81 4.79 -2.28 17.85
CA ALA A 81 3.84 -2.70 18.87
C ALA A 81 2.75 -1.63 19.06
N ARG A 82 1.47 -2.04 19.12
CA ARG A 82 0.38 -1.16 19.52
C ARG A 82 0.29 -1.16 21.05
N VAL A 83 0.32 0.02 21.65
CA VAL A 83 0.23 0.20 23.10
C VAL A 83 -0.88 1.21 23.40
N GLU A 84 -1.70 0.91 24.41
CA GLU A 84 -2.69 1.85 24.95
C GLU A 84 -2.13 2.50 26.21
N VAL A 85 -2.19 3.82 26.28
CA VAL A 85 -1.64 4.60 27.39
C VAL A 85 -2.65 5.68 27.78
N LEU A 86 -2.90 5.83 29.08
CA LEU A 86 -3.63 6.97 29.61
C LEU A 86 -2.64 8.07 29.94
N VAL A 87 -2.81 9.23 29.30
CA VAL A 87 -1.99 10.42 29.56
C VAL A 87 -2.87 11.60 29.93
N PRO A 88 -2.41 12.49 30.83
CA PRO A 88 -3.08 13.76 31.08
C PRO A 88 -3.20 14.55 29.76
N HIS A 89 -4.33 15.22 29.55
CA HIS A 89 -4.62 15.90 28.28
C HIS A 89 -3.53 16.92 27.89
N GLN A 90 -2.97 17.62 28.88
CA GLN A 90 -1.88 18.58 28.68
C GLN A 90 -0.57 17.97 28.16
N ALA A 91 -0.34 16.67 28.38
CA ALA A 91 0.86 15.95 27.94
C ALA A 91 0.69 15.28 26.56
N LEU A 92 -0.51 15.35 25.97
CA LEU A 92 -0.81 14.67 24.70
C LEU A 92 0.04 15.19 23.54
N GLY A 93 0.24 16.51 23.45
CA GLY A 93 1.07 17.09 22.39
C GLY A 93 2.54 16.67 22.46
N GLU A 94 3.08 16.56 23.68
CA GLU A 94 4.45 16.08 23.91
C GLU A 94 4.61 14.60 23.56
N LEU A 95 3.63 13.77 23.94
CA LEU A 95 3.58 12.36 23.54
C LEU A 95 3.51 12.21 22.02
N GLU A 96 2.66 12.99 21.35
CA GLU A 96 2.52 12.94 19.89
C GLU A 96 3.81 13.31 19.18
N ALA A 97 4.47 14.38 19.62
CA ALA A 97 5.76 14.79 19.07
C ALA A 97 6.84 13.71 19.29
N TRP A 98 6.90 13.13 20.50
CA TRP A 98 7.85 12.08 20.83
C TRP A 98 7.62 10.80 20.01
N VAL A 99 6.36 10.35 19.88
CA VAL A 99 6.00 9.17 19.08
C VAL A 99 6.36 9.36 17.61
N GLN A 100 6.10 10.55 17.06
CA GLN A 100 6.43 10.88 15.66
C GLN A 100 7.95 10.93 15.42
N ASP A 101 8.73 11.49 16.34
CA ASP A 101 10.21 11.50 16.28
C ASP A 101 10.77 10.07 16.24
N ARG A 102 10.12 9.13 16.93
CA ARG A 102 10.46 7.69 16.90
C ARG A 102 9.87 6.92 15.72
N GLY A 103 9.22 7.60 14.77
CA GLY A 103 8.62 7.00 13.59
C GLY A 103 7.32 6.24 13.86
N GLY A 104 6.72 6.42 15.04
CA GLY A 104 5.41 5.89 15.40
C GLY A 104 4.26 6.82 15.01
N GLU A 105 3.03 6.36 15.28
CA GLU A 105 1.80 7.09 14.99
C GLU A 105 0.88 7.04 16.22
N VAL A 106 0.31 8.17 16.62
CA VAL A 106 -0.78 8.22 17.61
C VAL A 106 -2.11 8.14 16.86
N VAL A 107 -2.88 7.09 17.13
CA VAL A 107 -4.20 6.88 16.56
C VAL A 107 -5.23 7.15 17.65
N ARG A 108 -6.14 8.08 17.39
CA ARG A 108 -7.23 8.47 18.31
C ARG A 108 -8.55 7.83 17.87
#